data_AF-A0A2I7SGB2-F1
#
_entry.id   AF-A0A2I7SGB2-F1
#
_cell.length_a   1.000
_cell.length_b   1.000
_cell.length_c   1.000
_cell.angle_alpha   90.00
_cell.angle_beta   90.00
_cell.angle_gamma   90.00
#
_symmetry.space_group_name_H-M   'P 1'
#
loop_
_entity.id
_entity.type
_entity.pdbx_description
1 polymer ?
#
loop_
_entity_poly.entity_id
_entity_poly.type
_entity_poly.pdbx_seq_one_letter_code
_entity_poly.pdbx_strand_id
1 'polypeptide(L)'
;MEKYSKMNQFEVFHTEYLRPSRTIETVLVKNEYSSEVFFVYNYEGISFRVFKTHLGLINFFLDKLDSDFHFSSKNELDDFLSEVKLAA
;
A
#
# COMPACT_ATOMS: atom_id res chain seq x y z
N MET A 1 8.85 -5.60 -30.70
CA MET A 1 9.52 -5.39 -29.41
C MET A 1 8.51 -4.73 -28.49
N GLU A 2 7.88 -5.51 -27.61
CA GLU A 2 6.98 -4.96 -26.59
C GLU A 2 7.81 -4.11 -25.62
N LYS A 3 7.44 -2.83 -25.51
CA LYS A 3 7.91 -1.94 -24.45
C LYS A 3 7.27 -2.46 -23.15
N TYR A 4 7.96 -3.35 -22.44
CA TYR A 4 7.60 -3.63 -21.04
C TYR A 4 7.74 -2.31 -20.29
N SER A 5 6.61 -1.65 -20.01
CA SER A 5 6.56 -0.61 -18.99
C SER A 5 7.14 -1.25 -17.73
N LYS A 6 8.19 -0.67 -17.15
CA LYS A 6 8.79 -1.23 -15.94
C LYS A 6 7.79 -1.06 -14.80
N MET A 7 6.99 -2.11 -14.58
CA MET A 7 6.13 -2.24 -13.41
C MET A 7 7.00 -2.10 -12.16
N ASN A 8 6.48 -1.40 -11.16
CA ASN A 8 7.15 -1.33 -9.88
C ASN A 8 7.27 -2.74 -9.29
N GLN A 9 8.41 -2.99 -8.64
CA GLN A 9 8.55 -4.11 -7.73
C GLN A 9 8.08 -3.66 -6.36
N PHE A 10 7.35 -4.52 -5.65
CA PHE A 10 6.94 -4.22 -4.29
C PHE A 10 7.08 -5.43 -3.39
N GLU A 11 7.44 -5.17 -2.14
CA GLU A 11 7.60 -6.19 -1.11
C GLU A 11 7.05 -5.71 0.23
N VAL A 12 6.35 -6.60 0.92
CA VAL A 12 5.96 -6.40 2.32
C VAL A 12 7.17 -6.77 3.16
N PHE A 13 7.81 -5.78 3.81
CA PHE A 13 8.97 -6.04 4.67
C PHE A 13 8.62 -6.00 6.16
N HIS A 14 7.42 -5.51 6.51
CA HIS A 14 6.90 -5.56 7.87
C HIS A 14 5.38 -5.79 7.87
N THR A 15 4.92 -6.62 8.80
CA THR A 15 3.50 -6.88 9.02
C THR A 15 3.22 -6.83 10.51
N GLU A 16 2.37 -5.91 10.92
CA GLU A 16 1.81 -5.83 12.27
C GLU A 16 0.41 -6.44 12.28
N TYR A 17 0.18 -7.40 13.17
CA TYR A 17 -1.14 -8.01 13.35
C TYR A 17 -1.91 -7.29 14.44
N LEU A 18 -2.94 -6.53 14.06
CA LEU A 18 -3.91 -5.99 15.01
C LEU A 18 -4.84 -7.11 15.53
N ARG A 19 -5.19 -8.04 14.63
CA ARG A 19 -5.94 -9.29 14.86
C ARG A 19 -5.50 -10.32 13.80
N PRO A 20 -5.84 -11.61 13.95
CA PRO A 20 -5.47 -12.62 12.95
C PRO A 20 -5.87 -12.27 11.51
N SER A 21 -7.00 -11.59 11.33
CA SER A 21 -7.53 -11.16 10.04
C SER A 21 -7.43 -9.65 9.78
N ARG A 22 -6.66 -8.91 10.58
CA ARG A 22 -6.46 -7.47 10.41
C ARG A 22 -4.98 -7.11 10.57
N THR A 23 -4.37 -6.67 9.49
CA THR A 23 -2.95 -6.34 9.44
C THR A 23 -2.70 -4.91 9.03
N ILE A 24 -1.60 -4.36 9.51
CA ILE A 24 -0.95 -3.18 8.93
C ILE A 24 0.34 -3.69 8.28
N GLU A 25 0.43 -3.54 6.97
CA GLU A 25 1.58 -3.95 6.19
C GLU A 25 2.38 -2.72 5.79
N THR A 26 3.70 -2.77 5.95
CA THR A 26 4.62 -1.77 5.41
C THR A 26 5.20 -2.32 4.11
N VAL A 27 4.87 -1.63 3.02
CA VAL A 27 5.17 -2.06 1.65
C VAL A 27 6.21 -1.12 1.06
N LEU A 28 7.37 -1.66 0.70
CA LEU A 28 8.35 -0.95 -0.09
C LEU A 28 7.99 -1.12 -1.56
N VAL A 29 7.70 -0.03 -2.26
CA VAL A 29 7.49 0.01 -3.72
C VAL A 29 8.70 0.67 -4.34
N LYS A 30 9.30 0.03 -5.35
CA LYS A 30 10.51 0.52 -5.99
C LYS A 30 10.52 0.25 -7.48
N ASN A 31 11.13 1.17 -8.22
CA ASN A 31 11.56 0.95 -9.59
C ASN A 31 13.06 1.27 -9.68
N GLU A 32 13.58 1.42 -10.89
CA GLU A 32 15.02 1.66 -11.09
C GLU A 32 15.54 3.00 -10.58
N TYR A 33 14.64 3.97 -10.42
CA TYR A 33 15.02 5.36 -10.14
C TYR A 33 14.57 5.83 -8.77
N SER A 34 13.56 5.20 -8.19
CA SER A 34 12.84 5.69 -7.02
C SER A 34 12.32 4.55 -6.18
N SER A 35 12.16 4.83 -4.88
CA SER A 35 11.47 3.96 -3.95
C SER A 35 10.63 4.77 -2.99
N GLU A 36 9.48 4.23 -2.62
CA GLU A 36 8.53 4.85 -1.70
C GLU A 36 7.95 3.78 -0.77
N VAL A 37 7.66 4.17 0.46
CA VAL A 37 7.04 3.28 1.45
C VAL A 37 5.58 3.63 1.57
N PHE A 38 4.73 2.62 1.46
CA PHE A 38 3.30 2.71 1.71
C PHE A 38 2.92 1.89 2.94
N PHE A 39 1.89 2.33 3.64
CA PHE A 39 1.25 1.58 4.71
C PHE A 39 -0.09 1.08 4.21
N VAL A 40 -0.34 -0.23 4.33
CA VAL A 40 -1.58 -0.86 3.91
C VAL A 40 -2.28 -1.44 5.11
N TYR A 41 -3.45 -0.90 5.44
CA TYR A 41 -4.36 -1.53 6.38
C TYR A 41 -5.27 -2.52 5.65
N ASN A 42 -5.11 -3.80 5.95
CA ASN A 42 -5.94 -4.87 5.45
C ASN A 42 -7.02 -5.22 6.49
N TYR A 43 -8.28 -5.02 6.11
CA TYR A 43 -9.45 -5.40 6.89
C TYR A 43 -10.05 -6.69 6.32
N GLU A 44 -9.81 -7.81 7.01
CA GLU A 44 -10.41 -9.12 6.75
C GLU A 44 -10.15 -9.68 5.34
N GLY A 45 -9.13 -9.18 4.63
CA GLY A 45 -8.80 -9.58 3.26
C GLY A 45 -9.72 -9.03 2.17
N ILE A 46 -10.64 -8.13 2.52
CA ILE A 46 -11.71 -7.63 1.62
C ILE A 46 -11.76 -6.10 1.53
N SER A 47 -10.92 -5.40 2.28
CA SER A 47 -10.86 -3.94 2.24
C SER A 47 -9.45 -3.48 2.60
N PHE A 48 -8.79 -2.84 1.64
CA PHE A 48 -7.40 -2.42 1.72
C PHE A 48 -7.32 -0.90 1.69
N ARG A 49 -6.83 -0.29 2.76
CA ARG A 49 -6.66 1.16 2.86
C ARG A 49 -5.19 1.49 2.79
N VAL A 50 -4.80 2.34 1.85
CA VAL A 50 -3.41 2.69 1.61
C VAL A 50 -3.14 4.09 2.13
N PHE A 51 -1.99 4.26 2.77
CA PHE A 51 -1.50 5.53 3.29
C PHE A 51 -0.07 5.76 2.80
N LYS A 52 0.21 6.99 2.34
CA LYS A 52 1.55 7.42 1.93
C LYS A 52 2.45 7.79 3.11
N THR A 53 1.84 8.09 4.26
CA THR A 53 2.57 8.54 5.44
C THR A 53 2.11 7.81 6.68
N HIS A 54 3.05 7.60 7.61
CA HIS A 54 2.76 7.00 8.91
C HIS A 54 1.78 7.87 9.72
N LEU A 55 1.86 9.20 9.59
CA LEU A 55 0.93 10.12 10.23
C LEU A 55 -0.51 9.95 9.70
N GLY A 56 -0.68 9.76 8.39
CA GLY A 56 -2.00 9.49 7.79
C GLY A 56 -2.64 8.22 8.34
N LEU A 57 -1.85 7.16 8.49
CA LEU A 57 -2.29 5.92 9.14
C LEU A 57 -2.75 6.15 10.59
N ILE A 58 -1.97 6.88 11.40
CA ILE A 58 -2.34 7.20 12.78
C ILE A 58 -3.66 7.99 12.84
N ASN A 59 -3.78 9.03 12.03
CA ASN A 59 -4.96 9.89 12.02
C ASN A 59 -6.22 9.14 11.56
N PHE A 60 -6.10 8.17 10.66
CA PHE A 60 -7.21 7.28 10.30
C PHE A 60 -7.76 6.53 11.52
N PHE A 61 -6.88 6.00 12.37
CA PHE A 61 -7.31 5.27 13.56
C PHE A 61 -7.90 6.17 14.64
N LEU A 62 -7.25 7.31 14.90
CA LEU A 62 -7.61 8.26 15.96
C LEU A 62 -8.80 9.15 15.59
N ASP A 63 -8.71 9.83 14.45
CA ASP A 63 -9.61 10.93 14.08
C ASP A 63 -10.63 10.54 12.99
N LYS A 64 -10.63 9.27 12.56
CA LYS A 64 -11.51 8.75 11.50
C LYS A 64 -11.40 9.52 10.18
N LEU A 65 -10.22 10.07 9.89
CA LEU A 65 -9.93 10.64 8.58
C LEU A 65 -9.89 9.57 7.50
N ASP A 66 -10.05 9.98 6.25
CA ASP A 66 -9.98 9.08 5.10
C ASP A 66 -8.54 8.62 4.80
N SER A 67 -8.44 7.46 4.16
CA SER A 67 -7.18 6.94 3.61
C SER A 67 -6.86 7.60 2.26
N ASP A 68 -5.59 7.59 1.86
CA ASP A 68 -5.19 8.14 0.55
C ASP A 68 -5.84 7.36 -0.60
N PHE A 69 -5.93 6.03 -0.45
CA PHE A 69 -6.63 5.14 -1.40
C PHE A 69 -7.38 4.04 -0.65
N HIS A 70 -8.42 3.50 -1.30
CA HIS A 70 -9.20 2.37 -0.79
C HIS A 70 -9.52 1.39 -1.93
N PHE A 71 -9.27 0.11 -1.68
CA PHE A 71 -9.52 -0.98 -2.61
C PHE A 71 -10.34 -2.08 -1.95
N SER A 72 -11.13 -2.78 -2.75
CA SER A 72 -12.04 -3.85 -2.29
C SER A 72 -11.49 -5.25 -2.53
N SER A 73 -10.41 -5.35 -3.30
CA SER A 73 -9.75 -6.62 -3.57
C SER A 73 -8.23 -6.49 -3.52
N LYS A 74 -7.57 -7.62 -3.26
CA LYS A 74 -6.10 -7.70 -3.31
C LYS A 74 -5.56 -7.40 -4.70
N ASN A 75 -6.26 -7.84 -5.76
CA ASN A 75 -5.83 -7.59 -7.13
C ASN A 75 -5.81 -6.09 -7.45
N GLU A 76 -6.84 -5.34 -7.05
CA GLU A 76 -6.87 -3.88 -7.22
C GLU A 76 -5.71 -3.17 -6.50
N LEU A 77 -5.35 -3.65 -5.30
CA LEU A 77 -4.20 -3.14 -4.55
C LEU A 77 -2.89 -3.46 -5.27
N ASP A 78 -2.70 -4.71 -5.71
CA ASP A 78 -1.48 -5.16 -6.39
C ASP A 78 -1.29 -4.41 -7.71
N ASP A 79 -2.37 -4.20 -8.48
CA ASP A 79 -2.39 -3.40 -9.71
C ASP A 79 -1.96 -1.96 -9.41
N PHE A 80 -2.55 -1.33 -8.38
CA PHE A 80 -2.17 0.02 -7.95
C PHE A 80 -0.67 0.12 -7.58
N LEU A 81 -0.16 -0.79 -6.74
CA LEU A 81 1.25 -0.77 -6.32
C LEU A 81 2.20 -0.95 -7.51
N SER A 82 1.80 -1.74 -8.51
CA SER A 82 2.60 -1.97 -9.70
C SER A 82 2.70 -0.75 -10.65
N GLU A 83 1.73 0.17 -10.59
CA GLU A 83 1.60 1.30 -11.53
C GLU A 83 1.74 2.68 -10.87
N VAL A 84 1.68 2.77 -9.53
CA VAL A 84 1.72 4.04 -8.83
C VAL A 84 2.97 4.84 -9.17
N LYS A 85 2.79 6.13 -9.46
CA LYS A 85 3.90 7.05 -9.68
C LYS A 85 4.60 7.32 -8.36
N LEU A 86 5.85 6.91 -8.27
CA LEU A 86 6.72 7.18 -7.13
C LEU A 86 7.23 8.62 -7.20
N ALA A 87 7.34 9.28 -6.05
CA ALA A 87 8.02 10.56 -5.98
C ALA A 87 9.53 10.38 -6.29
N ALA A 88 10.07 11.27 -7.12
CA ALA A 88 11.49 11.30 -7.51
C ALA A 88 12.35 12.02 -6.48
#